data_AF-A0A183JWY0-F1
#
_entry.id   AF-A0A183JWY0-F1
#
_cell.length_a   1.000
_cell.length_b   1.000
_cell.length_c   1.000
_cell.angle_alpha   90.00
_cell.angle_beta   90.00
_cell.angle_gamma   90.00
#
_symmetry.space_group_name_H-M   'P 1'
#
loop_
_entity.id
_entity.type
_entity.pdbx_description
1 polymer ?
#
loop_
_entity_poly.entity_id
_entity_poly.type
_entity_poly.pdbx_seq_one_letter_code
_entity_poly.pdbx_strand_id
1 'polypeptide(L)' 'MNPPDIEAAHTDLPIDVNPPTKEEIRTAVRQIKSGKAAGPDNIPAEAPKSDIE' A
#
# COMPACT_ATOMS: atom_id res chain seq x y z
N MET A 1 33.80 -5.79 -21.14
CA MET A 1 32.67 -6.36 -20.38
C MET A 1 31.48 -5.49 -20.68
N ASN A 2 30.43 -6.05 -21.28
CA ASN A 2 29.18 -5.32 -21.47
C ASN A 2 28.33 -5.53 -20.21
N PRO A 3 27.65 -4.49 -19.70
CA PRO A 3 26.75 -4.67 -18.57
C PRO A 3 25.59 -5.59 -18.95
N PRO A 4 25.09 -6.43 -18.03
CA PRO A 4 23.89 -7.21 -18.28
C PRO A 4 22.71 -6.25 -18.53
N ASP A 5 22.02 -6.46 -19.65
CA ASP A 5 20.79 -5.76 -20.01
C ASP A 5 19.66 -6.31 -19.12
N ILE A 6 19.57 -5.78 -17.91
CA ILE A 6 18.48 -6.11 -16.99
C ILE A 6 17.29 -5.28 -17.44
N GLU A 7 16.50 -5.85 -18.32
CA GLU A 7 15.17 -5.37 -18.66
C GLU A 7 14.35 -5.42 -17.36
N ALA A 8 14.25 -4.28 -16.67
CA ALA A 8 13.33 -4.14 -15.56
C ALA A 8 11.94 -4.42 -16.15
N ALA A 9 11.31 -5.50 -15.71
CA ALA A 9 9.90 -5.71 -16.01
C ALA A 9 9.20 -4.44 -15.52
N HIS A 10 8.81 -3.58 -16.46
CA HIS A 10 7.99 -2.43 -16.18
C HIS A 10 6.68 -3.02 -15.71
N THR A 11 6.54 -3.14 -14.38
CA THR A 11 5.28 -3.50 -13.77
C THR A 11 4.35 -2.36 -14.14
N ASP A 12 3.66 -2.54 -15.26
CA ASP A 12 2.71 -1.62 -15.87
C ASP A 12 1.42 -1.66 -15.04
N LEU A 13 1.57 -1.51 -13.72
CA LEU A 13 0.47 -1.30 -12.81
C LEU A 13 0.19 0.20 -12.92
N PRO A 14 -0.89 0.61 -13.60
CA PRO A 14 -1.23 2.02 -13.72
C PRO A 14 -1.45 2.55 -12.30
N ILE A 15 -0.51 3.37 -11.83
CA ILE A 15 -0.69 4.15 -10.62
C ILE A 15 -1.64 5.27 -11.01
N ASP A 16 -2.72 5.43 -10.26
CA ASP A 16 -3.57 6.59 -10.40
C ASP A 16 -2.77 7.84 -9.99
N VAL A 17 -2.36 8.62 -10.99
CA VAL A 17 -1.62 9.87 -10.81
C VAL A 17 -2.55 11.05 -10.53
N ASN A 18 -3.87 10.84 -10.49
CA ASN A 18 -4.79 11.89 -10.12
C ASN A 18 -4.62 12.25 -8.64
N PRO A 19 -4.67 13.55 -8.30
CA PRO A 19 -4.66 13.96 -6.90
C PRO A 19 -5.85 13.32 -6.15
N PRO A 20 -5.65 12.88 -4.89
CA PRO A 20 -6.74 12.29 -4.12
C PRO A 20 -7.86 13.30 -3.86
N THR A 21 -9.09 12.83 -3.90
CA THR A 21 -10.27 13.61 -3.61
C THR A 21 -10.38 13.93 -2.12
N LYS A 22 -11.13 14.99 -1.80
CA LYS A 22 -11.42 15.37 -0.40
C LYS A 22 -12.14 14.27 0.38
N GLU A 23 -12.97 13.47 -0.29
CA GLU A 23 -13.72 12.38 0.31
C GLU A 23 -12.83 11.19 0.69
N GLU A 24 -11.89 10.83 -0.19
CA GLU A 24 -10.88 9.80 0.08
C GLU A 24 -10.02 10.17 1.28
N ILE A 25 -9.53 11.42 1.32
CA ILE A 25 -8.73 11.92 2.45
C ILE A 25 -9.55 11.87 3.75
N ARG A 26 -10.81 12.32 3.74
CA ARG A 26 -11.69 12.25 4.92
C ARG A 26 -11.90 10.81 5.39
N THR A 27 -12.08 9.90 4.45
CA THR A 27 -12.32 8.48 4.74
C THR A 27 -11.06 7.82 5.29
N ALA A 28 -9.89 8.07 4.70
CA ALA A 28 -8.61 7.61 5.20
C ALA A 28 -8.35 8.11 6.64
N VAL A 29 -8.56 9.40 6.91
CA VAL A 29 -8.42 9.97 8.27
C VAL A 29 -9.35 9.29 9.28
N ARG A 30 -10.60 8.97 8.89
CA ARG A 30 -11.53 8.22 9.75
C ARG A 30 -11.04 6.81 10.01
N GLN A 31 -10.56 6.11 8.98
CA GLN A 31 -10.04 4.74 9.11
C GLN A 31 -8.81 4.68 10.02
N ILE A 32 -7.87 5.62 9.84
CA ILE A 32 -6.67 5.77 10.69
C ILE A 32 -7.08 5.99 12.15
N LYS A 33 -8.01 6.93 12.42
CA LYS A 33 -8.53 7.17 13.77
C LYS A 33 -9.25 5.97 14.37
N SER A 34 -9.88 5.14 13.54
CA SER A 34 -10.55 3.91 13.98
C SER A 34 -9.64 2.69 14.08
N GLY A 35 -8.35 2.81 13.79
CA GLY A 35 -7.41 1.68 13.78
C GLY A 35 -7.70 0.63 12.70
N LYS A 36 -8.41 1.01 11.63
CA LYS A 36 -8.83 0.09 10.54
C LYS A 36 -8.01 0.22 9.26
N ALA A 37 -7.08 1.18 9.19
CA ALA A 37 -6.30 1.40 7.99
C ALA A 37 -5.32 0.24 7.78
N ALA A 38 -5.54 -0.56 6.73
CA ALA A 38 -4.52 -1.49 6.26
C ALA A 38 -3.38 -0.68 5.63
N GLY A 39 -2.14 -1.11 5.84
CA GLY A 39 -0.99 -0.48 5.19
C GLY A 39 -1.10 -0.56 3.65
N PRO A 40 -0.27 0.19 2.90
CA PRO A 40 -0.21 0.09 1.44
C PRO A 40 0.05 -1.34 0.94
N ASP A 41 0.62 -2.18 1.80
CA ASP A 41 0.90 -3.60 1.56
C ASP A 41 -0.31 -4.52 1.82
N ASN A 42 -1.52 -3.98 2.04
CA ASN A 42 -2.72 -4.73 2.46
C ASN A 42 -2.58 -5.48 3.79
N ILE A 43 -1.59 -5.11 4.62
CA ILE A 43 -1.41 -5.69 5.95
C ILE A 43 -2.50 -5.11 6.86
N PRO A 44 -3.40 -5.94 7.42
CA PRO A 44 -4.42 -5.48 8.36
C PRO A 44 -3.76 -4.82 9.58
N ALA A 45 -4.36 -3.74 10.08
CA ALA A 45 -3.86 -3.01 11.25
C ALA A 45 -3.71 -3.89 12.51
N GLU A 46 -4.49 -4.97 12.59
CA GLU A 46 -4.30 -6.04 13.56
C GLU A 46 -3.38 -7.10 12.94
N ALA A 47 -2.08 -6.94 13.19
CA ALA A 47 -1.12 -8.02 12.95
C ALA A 47 -1.58 -9.27 13.74
N PRO A 48 -1.44 -10.49 13.19
CA PRO A 48 -1.84 -11.68 13.92
C PRO A 48 -0.99 -11.76 15.19
N LYS A 49 -1.67 -11.71 16.35
CA LYS A 49 -1.10 -12.15 17.61
C LYS A 49 -0.66 -13.59 17.38
N SER A 50 0.62 -13.79 17.14
CA SER A 50 1.19 -15.12 17.09
C SER A 50 1.19 -15.60 18.54
N ASP A 51 0.13 -16.30 18.95
CA ASP A 51 0.24 -17.29 20.02
C ASP A 51 1.14 -18.40 19.48
N ILE A 52 2.44 -18.19 19.61
CA ILE A 52 3.43 -19.26 19.56
C ILE A 52 3.59 -19.71 21.01
N GLU A 53 3.11 -20.92 21.28
CA GLU A 53 3.35 -21.70 22.50
C GLU A 53 4.83 -22.11 22.63
#